data_AF-A0A941AFN3-F1
#
_entry.id   AF-A0A941AFN3-F1
#
_cell.length_a   1.000
_cell.length_b   1.000
_cell.length_c   1.000
_cell.angle_alpha   90.00
_cell.angle_beta   90.00
_cell.angle_gamma   90.00
#
_symmetry.space_group_name_H-M   'P 1'
#
loop_
_entity.id
_entity.type
_entity.pdbx_description
1 polymer ?
#
loop_
_entity_poly.entity_id
_entity_poly.type
_entity_poly.pdbx_seq_one_letter_code
_entity_poly.pdbx_strand_id
1 'polypeptide(L)'
;MKRRDFLWLLGVISGSTVMSACGSPNRSAKFTSYLLPPEEGIVPGEASFHPSTCTECPAGCGVLARVREGRPVKLEGIPGHPVNDGGLCVRGQSSLYRLYHPERLRTPMARDGGKLRPIPWEEAFSRVAESLKGSREKGRKNLFLSGRTTGSLSRLADAACERLGIERLPEYEVYSHTGVKEANALLFGERDVPRYRIEESDFLLTVGADLIETYVSPVAYTRSISSARAGGEFLWYHVEPHMSLTGANADRRFTVAPGAERILLSFLLREVVGRRTPKSGLPGELLAAFPETTAEKVSRETGIPTEAVAEIADRLVAAKRPLLIAGGVGTEQPGGLETA
;
A
#
# COMPACT_ATOMS: atom_id res chain seq x y z
N MET A 1 50.31 41.32 -10.95
CA MET A 1 48.86 41.42 -11.25
C MET A 1 48.32 42.65 -10.52
N LYS A 2 47.70 43.64 -11.20
CA LYS A 2 47.20 44.84 -10.51
C LYS A 2 45.94 44.50 -9.72
N ARG A 3 45.72 45.13 -8.56
CA ARG A 3 44.57 44.90 -7.66
C ARG A 3 43.21 44.98 -8.39
N ARG A 4 43.13 45.88 -9.39
CA ARG A 4 41.96 46.05 -10.26
C ARG A 4 41.71 44.83 -11.14
N ASP A 5 42.76 44.23 -11.68
CA ASP A 5 42.65 43.07 -12.58
C ASP A 5 42.23 41.82 -11.78
N PHE A 6 42.70 41.70 -10.54
CA PHE A 6 42.30 40.63 -9.62
C PHE A 6 40.83 40.73 -9.21
N LEU A 7 40.34 41.93 -8.87
CA LEU A 7 38.94 42.15 -8.52
C LEU A 7 38.00 41.97 -9.72
N TRP A 8 38.45 42.34 -10.93
CA TRP A 8 37.69 42.10 -12.15
C TRP A 8 37.57 40.60 -12.45
N LEU A 9 38.66 39.84 -12.32
CA LEU A 9 38.66 38.38 -12.46
C LEU A 9 37.78 37.69 -11.41
N LEU A 10 37.83 38.11 -10.14
CA LEU A 10 36.96 37.58 -9.09
C LEU A 10 35.49 37.86 -9.37
N GLY A 11 35.13 39.06 -9.88
CA GLY A 11 33.76 39.40 -10.24
C GLY A 11 33.22 38.56 -11.41
N VAL A 12 34.05 38.31 -12.42
CA VAL A 12 33.68 37.47 -13.57
C VAL A 12 33.56 35.99 -13.19
N ILE A 13 34.44 35.49 -12.33
CA ILE A 13 34.42 34.09 -11.87
C ILE A 13 33.24 33.85 -10.92
N SER A 14 32.96 34.76 -9.98
CA SER A 14 31.87 34.59 -9.00
C SER A 14 30.47 34.76 -9.60
N GLY A 15 30.29 35.61 -10.62
CA GLY A 15 29.02 35.75 -11.32
C GLY A 15 28.62 34.53 -12.16
N SER A 16 29.61 33.80 -12.68
CA SER A 16 29.40 32.66 -13.58
C SER A 16 28.94 31.39 -12.85
N THR A 17 29.45 31.14 -11.64
CA THR A 17 29.16 29.91 -10.88
C THR A 17 27.81 29.95 -10.15
N VAL A 18 27.30 31.14 -9.80
CA VAL A 18 26.00 31.28 -9.11
C VAL A 18 24.82 31.08 -10.08
N MET A 19 24.98 31.41 -11.37
CA MET A 19 23.93 31.24 -12.39
C MET A 19 23.69 29.76 -12.76
N SER A 20 24.69 28.89 -12.61
CA SER A 20 24.54 27.45 -12.88
C SER A 20 23.93 26.67 -11.72
N ALA A 21 23.90 27.22 -10.50
CA ALA A 21 23.33 26.56 -9.31
C ALA A 21 21.83 26.90 -9.08
N CYS A 22 21.31 27.95 -9.72
CA CYS A 22 19.88 28.30 -9.69
C CYS A 22 19.08 27.74 -10.89
N GLY A 23 19.73 26.98 -11.77
CA GLY A 23 19.05 26.19 -12.79
C GLY A 23 18.44 24.96 -12.15
N SER A 24 17.19 25.06 -11.67
CA SER A 24 16.40 23.88 -11.36
C SER A 24 16.46 22.91 -12.56
N PRO A 25 16.75 21.61 -12.38
CA PRO A 25 16.69 20.64 -13.47
C PRO A 25 15.25 20.41 -13.95
N ASN A 26 14.27 21.13 -13.39
CA ASN A 26 13.01 21.38 -14.07
C ASN A 26 13.26 22.25 -15.29
N ARG A 27 13.68 21.61 -16.39
CA ARG A 27 13.09 21.96 -17.69
C ARG A 27 11.60 21.96 -17.44
N SER A 28 11.02 23.15 -17.30
CA SER A 28 9.59 23.33 -17.47
C SER A 28 9.26 22.53 -18.72
N ALA A 29 8.51 21.44 -18.55
CA ALA A 29 7.99 20.73 -19.69
C ALA A 29 7.19 21.81 -20.42
N LYS A 30 7.74 22.39 -21.49
CA LYS A 30 7.05 23.38 -22.28
C LYS A 30 5.72 22.70 -22.62
N PHE A 31 4.63 23.21 -22.06
CA PHE A 31 3.28 22.81 -22.41
C PHE A 31 3.07 23.33 -23.83
N THR A 32 3.67 22.64 -24.80
CA THR A 32 3.44 22.88 -26.20
C THR A 32 2.08 22.26 -26.45
N SER A 33 1.08 23.13 -26.59
CA SER A 33 -0.21 22.74 -27.16
C SER A 33 0.05 22.03 -28.49
N TYR A 34 -0.74 21.02 -28.79
CA TYR A 34 -0.71 20.42 -30.12
C TYR A 34 -0.92 21.53 -31.16
N LEU A 35 -0.05 21.57 -32.17
CA LEU A 35 -0.22 22.43 -33.35
C LEU A 35 -1.46 22.00 -34.16
N LEU A 36 -1.82 20.72 -34.09
CA LEU A 36 -3.04 20.13 -34.63
C LEU A 36 -3.67 19.26 -33.53
N PRO A 37 -4.75 19.70 -32.86
CA PRO A 37 -5.44 18.87 -31.89
C PRO A 37 -6.02 17.62 -32.59
N PRO A 38 -6.00 16.43 -31.95
CA PRO A 38 -6.69 15.26 -32.47
C PRO A 38 -8.17 15.60 -32.74
N GLU A 39 -8.75 15.05 -33.80
CA GLU A 39 -10.13 15.36 -34.24
C GLU A 39 -11.20 14.92 -33.22
N GLU A 40 -10.85 14.08 -32.24
CA GLU A 40 -11.77 13.58 -31.22
C GLU A 40 -11.75 14.41 -29.93
N GLY A 41 -12.75 15.30 -29.77
CA GLY A 41 -13.21 15.76 -28.46
C GLY A 41 -12.25 16.62 -27.63
N ILE A 42 -11.17 17.14 -28.23
CA ILE A 42 -10.20 18.02 -27.55
C ILE A 42 -10.45 19.47 -28.01
N VAL A 43 -11.17 20.24 -27.18
CA VAL A 43 -11.32 21.69 -27.35
C VAL A 43 -10.17 22.39 -26.59
N PRO A 44 -9.25 23.11 -27.28
CA PRO A 44 -8.16 23.80 -26.61
C PRO A 44 -8.65 24.77 -25.52
N GLY A 45 -8.02 24.73 -24.35
CA GLY A 45 -8.40 25.54 -23.18
C GLY A 45 -9.47 24.88 -22.27
N GLU A 46 -10.26 23.95 -22.80
CA GLU A 46 -11.24 23.19 -22.03
C GLU A 46 -10.65 21.87 -21.53
N ALA A 47 -10.96 21.52 -20.28
CA ALA A 47 -10.51 20.26 -19.72
C ALA A 47 -11.56 19.17 -19.97
N SER A 48 -11.11 18.01 -20.44
CA SER A 48 -11.92 16.78 -20.43
C SER A 48 -11.63 15.97 -19.16
N PHE A 49 -12.58 15.13 -18.76
CA PHE A 49 -12.49 14.33 -17.55
C PHE A 49 -12.72 12.86 -17.88
N HIS A 50 -11.76 12.01 -17.50
CA HIS A 50 -11.78 10.59 -17.82
C HIS A 50 -11.72 9.75 -16.55
N PRO A 51 -12.70 8.87 -16.29
CA PRO A 51 -12.64 7.99 -15.13
C PRO A 51 -11.60 6.89 -15.34
N SER A 52 -10.94 6.50 -14.26
CA SER A 52 -9.96 5.41 -14.23
C SER A 52 -9.85 4.85 -12.80
N THR A 53 -8.93 3.91 -12.60
CA THR A 53 -8.66 3.29 -11.30
C THR A 53 -7.22 3.53 -10.90
N CYS A 54 -7.00 4.01 -9.67
CA CYS A 54 -5.68 4.14 -9.09
C CYS A 54 -5.08 2.76 -8.83
N THR A 55 -3.89 2.51 -9.38
CA THR A 55 -3.18 1.23 -9.22
C THR A 55 -2.00 1.32 -8.25
N GLU A 56 -1.80 2.45 -7.58
CA GLU A 56 -0.62 2.68 -6.74
C GLU A 56 -0.61 1.77 -5.51
N CYS A 57 -1.76 1.34 -4.99
CA CYS A 57 -1.88 0.31 -3.94
C CYS A 57 -3.07 -0.64 -4.21
N PRO A 58 -3.23 -1.74 -3.45
CA PRO A 58 -4.31 -2.71 -3.63
C PRO A 58 -5.73 -2.14 -3.54
N ALA A 59 -5.94 -1.01 -2.86
CA ALA A 59 -7.25 -0.42 -2.59
C ALA A 59 -8.14 -0.17 -3.82
N GLY A 60 -7.53 0.16 -4.98
CA GLY A 60 -8.30 0.37 -6.22
C GLY A 60 -9.22 1.59 -6.19
N CYS A 61 -8.78 2.72 -5.61
CA CYS A 61 -9.56 3.96 -5.58
C CYS A 61 -9.96 4.42 -6.99
N GLY A 62 -11.21 4.84 -7.17
CA GLY A 62 -11.68 5.44 -8.41
C GLY A 62 -11.12 6.84 -8.57
N VAL A 63 -10.56 7.15 -9.73
CA VAL A 63 -9.92 8.44 -10.01
C VAL A 63 -10.49 9.08 -11.27
N LEU A 64 -10.68 10.39 -11.22
CA LEU A 64 -11.06 11.22 -12.34
C LEU A 64 -9.82 11.97 -12.82
N ALA A 65 -9.38 11.64 -14.03
CA ALA A 65 -8.26 12.33 -14.67
C ALA A 65 -8.76 13.57 -15.39
N ARG A 66 -8.31 14.74 -14.94
CA ARG A 66 -8.47 16.00 -15.68
C ARG A 66 -7.41 16.06 -16.77
N VAL A 67 -7.84 16.08 -18.02
CA VAL A 67 -7.00 16.07 -19.21
C VAL A 67 -7.14 17.40 -19.93
N ARG A 68 -6.00 17.99 -20.29
CA ARG A 68 -5.89 19.24 -21.06
C ARG A 68 -5.02 18.99 -22.27
N GLU A 69 -5.56 19.26 -23.46
CA GLU A 69 -4.88 19.01 -24.73
C GLU A 69 -4.20 17.62 -24.74
N GLY A 70 -4.99 16.55 -24.52
CA GLY A 70 -4.51 15.15 -24.51
C GLY A 70 -3.58 14.75 -23.34
N ARG A 71 -3.28 15.66 -22.40
CA ARG A 71 -2.36 15.41 -21.29
C ARG A 71 -3.10 15.39 -19.95
N PRO A 72 -3.06 14.28 -19.20
CA PRO A 72 -3.51 14.28 -17.80
C PRO A 72 -2.69 15.27 -16.97
N VAL A 73 -3.36 16.24 -16.34
CA VAL A 73 -2.72 17.29 -15.52
C VAL A 73 -3.06 17.19 -14.04
N LYS A 74 -4.14 16.49 -13.69
CA LYS A 74 -4.58 16.31 -12.31
C LYS A 74 -5.39 15.02 -12.17
N LEU A 75 -5.29 14.40 -11.00
CA LEU A 75 -6.16 13.31 -10.58
C LEU A 75 -6.92 13.76 -9.33
N GLU A 76 -8.19 13.42 -9.25
CA GLU A 76 -9.00 13.52 -8.04
C GLU A 76 -9.81 12.25 -7.86
N GLY A 77 -10.34 11.99 -6.66
CA GLY A 77 -11.25 10.86 -6.47
C GLY A 77 -12.59 11.11 -7.16
N ILE A 78 -13.26 10.03 -7.56
CA ILE A 78 -14.63 10.10 -8.13
C ILE A 78 -15.64 10.16 -6.97
N PRO A 79 -16.48 11.22 -6.86
CA PRO A 79 -17.57 11.26 -5.88
C PRO A 79 -18.52 10.07 -6.05
N GLY A 80 -18.96 9.45 -4.95
CA GLY A 80 -19.81 8.27 -4.96
C GLY A 80 -19.08 6.95 -5.26
N HIS A 81 -17.78 6.95 -5.55
CA HIS A 81 -17.04 5.70 -5.77
C HIS A 81 -16.99 4.87 -4.47
N PRO A 82 -17.33 3.56 -4.51
CA PRO A 82 -17.57 2.76 -3.30
C PRO A 82 -16.37 2.68 -2.35
N VAL A 83 -15.15 2.74 -2.88
CA VAL A 83 -13.92 2.68 -2.07
C VAL A 83 -13.63 4.03 -1.41
N ASN A 84 -13.52 5.10 -2.18
CA ASN A 84 -12.88 6.34 -1.76
C ASN A 84 -13.80 7.57 -1.75
N ASP A 85 -14.99 7.48 -2.34
CA ASP A 85 -16.03 8.53 -2.32
C ASP A 85 -15.47 9.96 -2.53
N GLY A 86 -14.74 10.16 -3.64
CA GLY A 86 -14.13 11.45 -3.96
C GLY A 86 -12.75 11.70 -3.32
N GLY A 87 -12.38 10.99 -2.25
CA GLY A 87 -11.06 11.11 -1.62
C GLY A 87 -9.93 10.50 -2.45
N LEU A 88 -8.71 11.03 -2.35
CA LEU A 88 -7.53 10.45 -3.00
C LEU A 88 -6.27 10.70 -2.17
N CYS A 89 -5.52 9.64 -1.85
CA CYS A 89 -4.31 9.75 -1.05
C CYS A 89 -3.14 10.37 -1.84
N VAL A 90 -2.07 10.74 -1.13
CA VAL A 90 -0.87 11.35 -1.71
C VAL A 90 -0.26 10.54 -2.85
N ARG A 91 -0.26 9.21 -2.77
CA ARG A 91 0.24 8.31 -3.83
C ARG A 91 -0.60 8.40 -5.09
N GLY A 92 -1.93 8.37 -4.93
CA GLY A 92 -2.85 8.54 -6.06
C GLY A 92 -2.66 9.88 -6.74
N GLN A 93 -2.61 10.96 -5.95
CA GLN A 93 -2.33 12.31 -6.43
C GLN A 93 -0.99 12.43 -7.17
N SER A 94 0.06 11.77 -6.68
CA SER A 94 1.41 11.82 -7.26
C SER A 94 1.65 10.84 -8.42
N SER A 95 0.73 9.92 -8.71
CA SER A 95 0.90 8.92 -9.77
C SER A 95 1.15 9.51 -11.17
N LEU A 96 0.74 10.75 -11.43
CA LEU A 96 1.08 11.48 -12.67
C LEU A 96 2.58 11.68 -12.86
N TYR A 97 3.36 11.77 -11.78
CA TYR A 97 4.82 11.89 -11.88
C TYR A 97 5.45 10.64 -12.51
N ARG A 98 4.89 9.45 -12.24
CA ARG A 98 5.34 8.21 -12.88
C ARG A 98 5.07 8.21 -14.38
N LEU A 99 3.93 8.76 -14.81
CA LEU A 99 3.62 8.91 -16.23
C LEU A 99 4.64 9.84 -16.91
N TYR A 100 5.02 10.94 -16.29
CA TYR A 100 5.92 11.93 -16.89
C TYR A 100 7.40 11.78 -16.48
N HIS A 101 7.76 10.68 -15.83
CA HIS A 101 9.13 10.50 -15.33
C HIS A 101 10.13 10.56 -16.50
N PRO A 102 11.20 11.38 -16.41
CA PRO A 102 12.14 11.57 -17.52
C PRO A 102 12.87 10.28 -17.90
N GLU A 103 13.09 9.38 -16.94
CA GLU A 103 13.75 8.08 -17.15
C GLU A 103 12.78 6.95 -17.51
N ARG A 104 11.49 7.24 -17.76
CA ARG A 104 10.54 6.22 -18.20
C ARG A 104 11.04 5.57 -19.50
N LEU A 105 11.14 4.25 -19.52
CA LEU A 105 11.52 3.50 -20.72
C LEU A 105 10.52 3.80 -21.85
N ARG A 106 11.07 4.10 -23.04
CA ARG A 106 10.28 4.45 -24.24
C ARG A 106 10.31 3.36 -25.31
N THR A 107 11.25 2.42 -25.20
CA THR A 107 11.48 1.33 -26.14
C THR A 107 12.05 0.13 -25.37
N PRO A 108 11.90 -1.10 -25.87
CA PRO A 108 12.58 -2.26 -25.30
C PRO A 108 14.10 -2.08 -25.28
N MET A 109 14.75 -2.71 -24.29
CA MET A 109 16.18 -2.63 -24.08
C MET A 109 16.76 -4.05 -23.99
N ALA A 110 17.89 -4.30 -24.63
CA ALA A 110 18.65 -5.55 -24.50
C ALA A 110 19.97 -5.32 -23.78
N ARG A 111 20.40 -6.30 -22.99
CA ARG A 111 21.73 -6.29 -22.37
C ARG A 111 22.75 -6.91 -23.33
N ASP A 112 23.77 -6.14 -23.67
CA ASP A 112 24.90 -6.58 -24.49
C ASP A 112 26.21 -6.09 -23.84
N GLY A 113 27.16 -7.01 -23.59
CA GLY A 113 28.40 -6.70 -22.89
C GLY A 113 28.20 -6.01 -21.53
N GLY A 114 27.12 -6.35 -20.81
CA GLY A 114 26.77 -5.76 -19.52
C GLY A 114 26.03 -4.42 -19.58
N LYS A 115 25.91 -3.77 -20.76
CA LYS A 115 25.20 -2.49 -20.93
C LYS A 115 23.84 -2.67 -21.58
N LEU A 116 22.85 -1.87 -21.18
CA LEU A 116 21.54 -1.85 -21.83
C LEU A 116 21.59 -0.98 -23.10
N ARG A 117 21.04 -1.49 -24.20
CA ARG A 117 20.90 -0.79 -25.48
C ARG A 117 19.48 -0.90 -26.00
N PRO A 118 18.92 0.16 -26.62
CA PRO A 118 17.58 0.12 -27.20
C PRO A 118 17.54 -0.86 -28.38
N ILE A 119 16.44 -1.61 -28.49
CA ILE A 119 16.16 -2.51 -29.62
C ILE A 119 14.72 -2.34 -30.11
N PRO A 120 14.41 -2.68 -31.38
CA PRO A 120 13.05 -2.73 -31.90
C PRO A 120 12.18 -3.76 -31.16
N TRP A 121 10.86 -3.59 -31.23
CA TRP A 121 9.89 -4.48 -30.59
C TRP A 121 9.93 -5.90 -31.17
N GLU A 122 10.03 -6.01 -32.49
CA GLU A 122 10.09 -7.29 -33.22
C GLU A 122 11.31 -8.13 -32.80
N GLU A 123 12.44 -7.46 -32.56
CA GLU A 123 13.65 -8.09 -32.05
C GLU A 123 13.48 -8.52 -30.59
N ALA A 124 12.85 -7.69 -29.75
CA ALA A 124 12.59 -8.02 -28.35
C ALA A 124 11.69 -9.25 -28.23
N PHE A 125 10.62 -9.33 -29.01
CA PHE A 125 9.72 -10.48 -29.04
C PHE A 125 10.43 -11.75 -29.53
N SER A 126 11.21 -11.65 -30.61
CA SER A 126 11.99 -12.78 -31.14
C SER A 126 12.96 -13.33 -30.09
N ARG A 127 13.73 -12.46 -29.42
CA ARG A 127 14.68 -12.85 -28.36
C ARG A 127 13.99 -13.56 -27.19
N VAL A 128 12.83 -13.06 -26.75
CA VAL A 128 12.05 -13.70 -25.67
C VAL A 128 11.54 -15.07 -26.11
N ALA A 129 10.98 -15.16 -27.31
CA ALA A 129 10.46 -16.42 -27.87
C ALA A 129 11.56 -17.50 -27.99
N GLU A 130 12.73 -17.13 -28.53
CA GLU A 130 13.89 -18.01 -28.64
C GLU A 130 14.39 -18.46 -27.26
N SER A 131 14.44 -17.56 -26.29
CA SER A 131 14.87 -17.88 -24.92
C SER A 131 13.91 -18.87 -24.25
N LEU A 132 12.59 -18.65 -24.36
CA LEU A 132 11.57 -19.55 -23.83
C LEU A 132 11.63 -20.93 -24.48
N LYS A 133 11.85 -20.99 -25.80
CA LYS A 133 12.00 -22.25 -26.55
C LYS A 133 13.27 -22.99 -26.13
N GLY A 134 14.42 -22.32 -26.15
CA GLY A 134 15.69 -22.94 -25.78
C GLY A 134 15.75 -23.39 -24.32
N SER A 135 15.01 -22.74 -23.41
CA SER A 135 14.81 -23.19 -22.03
C SER A 135 14.07 -24.53 -21.97
N ARG A 136 12.96 -24.67 -22.72
CA ARG A 136 12.19 -25.92 -22.80
C ARG A 136 13.00 -27.06 -23.39
N GLU A 137 13.73 -26.82 -24.47
CA GLU A 137 14.57 -27.83 -25.14
C GLU A 137 15.66 -28.39 -24.21
N LYS A 138 16.10 -27.60 -23.21
CA LYS A 138 17.03 -28.00 -22.16
C LYS A 138 16.35 -28.65 -20.95
N GLY A 139 15.05 -28.95 -21.03
CA GLY A 139 14.28 -29.55 -19.93
C GLY A 139 14.04 -28.60 -18.75
N ARG A 140 14.16 -27.28 -18.94
CA ARG A 140 13.96 -26.27 -17.88
C ARG A 140 12.53 -25.75 -17.88
N LYS A 141 12.10 -25.27 -16.70
CA LYS A 141 10.84 -24.55 -16.55
C LYS A 141 10.99 -23.07 -16.86
N ASN A 142 9.97 -22.50 -17.51
CA ASN A 142 9.84 -21.06 -17.68
C ASN A 142 8.92 -20.52 -16.58
N LEU A 143 9.30 -19.40 -15.97
CA LEU A 143 8.58 -18.80 -14.85
C LEU A 143 8.14 -17.38 -15.21
N PHE A 144 6.93 -17.00 -14.82
CA PHE A 144 6.43 -15.63 -14.94
C PHE A 144 6.29 -15.02 -13.55
N LEU A 145 7.09 -13.98 -13.29
CA LEU A 145 7.01 -13.17 -12.08
C LEU A 145 6.50 -11.78 -12.44
N SER A 146 5.44 -11.33 -11.78
CA SER A 146 4.91 -9.98 -11.95
C SER A 146 4.61 -9.34 -10.61
N GLY A 147 4.50 -8.01 -10.63
CA GLY A 147 3.76 -7.30 -9.58
C GLY A 147 2.26 -7.57 -9.68
N ARG A 148 1.48 -6.82 -8.90
CA ARG A 148 0.03 -6.94 -8.86
C ARG A 148 -0.60 -6.79 -10.24
N THR A 149 -1.38 -7.79 -10.67
CA THR A 149 -2.23 -7.69 -11.85
C THR A 149 -3.67 -7.92 -11.43
N THR A 150 -4.60 -7.15 -12.01
CA THR A 150 -6.03 -7.26 -11.66
C THR A 150 -6.89 -7.25 -12.92
N GLY A 151 -8.12 -7.72 -12.79
CA GLY A 151 -9.12 -7.71 -13.85
C GLY A 151 -8.64 -8.36 -15.14
N SER A 152 -8.79 -7.65 -16.26
CA SER A 152 -8.42 -8.17 -17.59
C SER A 152 -6.92 -8.40 -17.76
N LEU A 153 -6.04 -7.66 -17.08
CA LEU A 153 -4.60 -7.88 -17.19
C LEU A 153 -4.19 -9.21 -16.54
N SER A 154 -4.75 -9.55 -15.36
CA SER A 154 -4.49 -10.85 -14.74
C SER A 154 -4.96 -11.98 -15.63
N ARG A 155 -6.19 -11.91 -16.15
CA ARG A 155 -6.74 -12.94 -17.05
C ARG A 155 -5.91 -13.10 -18.33
N LEU A 156 -5.40 -12.01 -18.89
CA LEU A 156 -4.51 -12.04 -20.05
C LEU A 156 -3.20 -12.75 -19.69
N ALA A 157 -2.60 -12.42 -18.56
CA ALA A 157 -1.38 -13.07 -18.09
C ALA A 157 -1.59 -14.57 -17.81
N ASP A 158 -2.74 -14.98 -17.26
CA ASP A 158 -3.09 -16.39 -17.05
C ASP A 158 -3.18 -17.13 -18.39
N ALA A 159 -3.97 -16.60 -19.33
CA ALA A 159 -4.13 -17.19 -20.66
C ALA A 159 -2.81 -17.24 -21.44
N ALA A 160 -1.95 -16.22 -21.29
CA ALA A 160 -0.63 -16.21 -21.90
C ALA A 160 0.29 -17.27 -21.29
N CYS A 161 0.32 -17.38 -19.96
CA CYS A 161 1.13 -18.38 -19.25
C CYS A 161 0.70 -19.81 -19.62
N GLU A 162 -0.60 -20.08 -19.61
CA GLU A 162 -1.15 -21.40 -19.98
C GLU A 162 -0.77 -21.78 -21.42
N ARG A 163 -1.06 -20.89 -22.40
CA ARG A 163 -0.76 -21.16 -23.82
C ARG A 163 0.73 -21.30 -24.10
N LEU A 164 1.56 -20.53 -23.41
CA LEU A 164 3.00 -20.56 -23.59
C LEU A 164 3.66 -21.60 -22.69
N GLY A 165 2.92 -22.36 -21.88
CA GLY A 165 3.40 -23.34 -20.90
C GLY A 165 4.34 -22.76 -19.83
N ILE A 166 4.16 -21.49 -19.47
CA ILE A 166 4.95 -20.79 -18.46
C ILE A 166 4.26 -20.98 -17.11
N GLU A 167 5.02 -21.35 -16.08
CA GLU A 167 4.49 -21.45 -14.72
C GLU A 167 4.38 -20.05 -14.12
N ARG A 168 3.15 -19.64 -13.80
CA ARG A 168 2.86 -18.34 -13.19
C ARG A 168 3.15 -18.40 -11.70
N LEU A 169 4.09 -17.57 -11.25
CA LEU A 169 4.41 -17.45 -9.83
C LEU A 169 3.40 -16.53 -9.11
N PRO A 170 3.26 -16.67 -7.78
CA PRO A 170 2.52 -15.70 -6.97
C PRO A 170 3.01 -14.27 -7.24
N GLU A 171 2.05 -13.34 -7.27
CA GLU A 171 2.36 -11.93 -7.49
C GLU A 171 3.23 -11.39 -6.35
N TYR A 172 4.26 -10.63 -6.72
CA TYR A 172 5.15 -10.00 -5.75
C TYR A 172 4.66 -8.59 -5.41
N GLU A 173 4.39 -8.36 -4.13
CA GLU A 173 4.19 -7.03 -3.57
C GLU A 173 5.16 -6.82 -2.41
N VAL A 174 5.72 -5.61 -2.32
CA VAL A 174 6.69 -5.24 -1.27
C VAL A 174 6.05 -5.28 0.12
N TYR A 175 4.77 -4.92 0.21
CA TYR A 175 3.95 -5.00 1.41
C TYR A 175 2.73 -5.85 1.07
N SER A 176 2.89 -7.17 1.20
CA SER A 176 1.80 -8.10 0.90
C SER A 176 0.78 -8.13 2.04
N HIS A 177 -0.34 -8.82 1.84
CA HIS A 177 -1.26 -9.17 2.92
C HIS A 177 -1.38 -10.69 3.03
N THR A 178 -0.29 -11.40 2.78
CA THR A 178 -0.32 -12.86 2.64
C THR A 178 -0.72 -13.53 3.95
N GLY A 179 -0.15 -13.13 5.09
CA GLY A 179 -0.52 -13.68 6.40
C GLY A 179 -2.02 -13.55 6.68
N VAL A 180 -2.58 -12.36 6.44
CA VAL A 180 -4.03 -12.09 6.59
C VAL A 180 -4.89 -12.93 5.64
N LYS A 181 -4.48 -13.05 4.37
CA LYS A 181 -5.21 -13.86 3.37
C LYS A 181 -5.21 -15.35 3.71
N GLU A 182 -4.07 -15.88 4.17
CA GLU A 182 -3.96 -17.28 4.58
C GLU A 182 -4.74 -17.56 5.88
N ALA A 183 -4.68 -16.66 6.86
CA ALA A 183 -5.48 -16.76 8.08
C ALA A 183 -6.98 -16.78 7.75
N ASN A 184 -7.43 -15.88 6.85
CA ASN A 184 -8.81 -15.85 6.40
C ASN A 184 -9.22 -17.14 5.67
N ALA A 185 -8.32 -17.73 4.88
CA ALA A 185 -8.57 -19.01 4.22
C ALA A 185 -8.73 -20.16 5.22
N LEU A 186 -7.91 -20.20 6.27
CA LEU A 186 -7.99 -21.23 7.32
C LEU A 186 -9.25 -21.10 8.18
N LEU A 187 -9.66 -19.88 8.52
CA LEU A 187 -10.76 -19.63 9.45
C LEU A 187 -12.13 -19.57 8.75
N PHE A 188 -12.17 -19.04 7.53
CA PHE A 188 -13.43 -18.74 6.82
C PHE A 188 -13.53 -19.40 5.44
N GLY A 189 -12.50 -20.12 4.98
CA GLY A 189 -12.48 -20.80 3.69
C GLY A 189 -12.28 -19.88 2.48
N GLU A 190 -11.97 -18.59 2.69
CA GLU A 190 -11.79 -17.60 1.63
C GLU A 190 -10.42 -16.94 1.71
N ARG A 191 -9.63 -17.02 0.65
CA ARG A 191 -8.27 -16.46 0.60
C ARG A 191 -8.25 -15.00 0.14
N ASP A 192 -8.86 -14.12 0.93
CA ASP A 192 -8.91 -12.67 0.68
C ASP A 192 -8.69 -11.84 1.96
N VAL A 193 -8.50 -10.53 1.81
CA VAL A 193 -8.36 -9.60 2.93
C VAL A 193 -9.77 -9.18 3.41
N PRO A 194 -10.09 -9.32 4.72
CA PRO A 194 -11.40 -8.95 5.23
C PRO A 194 -11.72 -7.46 5.05
N ARG A 195 -13.00 -7.16 4.80
CA ARG A 195 -13.54 -5.81 4.89
C ARG A 195 -14.09 -5.55 6.29
N TYR A 196 -13.47 -4.62 7.01
CA TYR A 196 -13.89 -4.24 8.36
C TYR A 196 -14.90 -3.08 8.35
N ARG A 197 -15.96 -3.19 9.17
CA ARG A 197 -16.96 -2.14 9.36
C ARG A 197 -16.61 -1.27 10.57
N ILE A 198 -15.54 -0.47 10.43
CA ILE A 198 -15.03 0.38 11.52
C ILE A 198 -16.08 1.40 11.96
N GLU A 199 -16.89 1.92 11.04
CA GLU A 199 -17.96 2.86 11.32
C GLU A 199 -19.07 2.32 12.24
N GLU A 200 -19.16 0.98 12.40
CA GLU A 200 -20.14 0.33 13.28
C GLU A 200 -19.55 -0.04 14.66
N SER A 201 -18.25 0.11 14.90
CA SER A 201 -17.65 -0.25 16.20
C SER A 201 -17.74 0.89 17.21
N ASP A 202 -17.81 0.55 18.50
CA ASP A 202 -17.71 1.52 19.60
C ASP A 202 -16.33 1.49 20.29
N PHE A 203 -15.58 0.39 20.08
CA PHE A 203 -14.18 0.28 20.45
C PHE A 203 -13.39 -0.40 19.32
N LEU A 204 -12.35 0.26 18.85
CA LEU A 204 -11.42 -0.26 17.85
C LEU A 204 -10.06 -0.53 18.51
N LEU A 205 -9.58 -1.77 18.43
CA LEU A 205 -8.21 -2.13 18.72
C LEU A 205 -7.50 -2.49 17.41
N THR A 206 -6.36 -1.86 17.16
CA THR A 206 -5.51 -2.17 16.00
C THR A 206 -4.14 -2.62 16.47
N VAL A 207 -3.62 -3.70 15.92
CA VAL A 207 -2.30 -4.26 16.27
C VAL A 207 -1.48 -4.38 14.99
N GLY A 208 -0.48 -3.51 14.83
CA GLY A 208 0.37 -3.40 13.65
C GLY A 208 -0.31 -2.90 12.36
N ALA A 209 -1.64 -2.73 12.38
CA ALA A 209 -2.43 -2.33 11.22
C ALA A 209 -2.45 -0.79 11.06
N ASP A 210 -1.60 -0.28 10.17
CA ASP A 210 -1.46 1.16 9.88
C ASP A 210 -2.62 1.70 9.01
N LEU A 211 -3.81 1.81 9.62
CA LEU A 211 -5.09 2.06 8.93
C LEU A 211 -5.13 3.33 8.09
N ILE A 212 -4.42 4.39 8.47
CA ILE A 212 -4.46 5.68 7.75
C ILE A 212 -3.26 5.87 6.81
N GLU A 213 -2.36 4.88 6.74
CA GLU A 213 -1.11 4.97 5.98
C GLU A 213 -1.01 3.93 4.88
N THR A 214 -0.77 2.67 5.25
CA THR A 214 -0.36 1.62 4.29
C THR A 214 -1.33 0.44 4.28
N TYR A 215 -2.13 0.25 5.31
CA TYR A 215 -2.93 -0.96 5.47
C TYR A 215 -4.19 -0.95 4.60
N VAL A 216 -4.23 -1.86 3.61
CA VAL A 216 -5.36 -2.17 2.70
C VAL A 216 -5.92 -0.97 1.93
N SER A 217 -6.67 -0.08 2.59
CA SER A 217 -7.29 1.10 2.00
C SER A 217 -7.28 2.30 2.96
N PRO A 218 -6.21 3.09 2.96
CA PRO A 218 -6.06 4.24 3.86
C PRO A 218 -7.18 5.27 3.73
N VAL A 219 -7.65 5.52 2.51
CA VAL A 219 -8.72 6.49 2.24
C VAL A 219 -10.06 6.00 2.78
N ALA A 220 -10.39 4.71 2.56
CA ALA A 220 -11.64 4.15 3.05
C ALA A 220 -11.65 4.08 4.58
N TYR A 221 -10.56 3.63 5.21
CA TYR A 221 -10.47 3.53 6.66
C TYR A 221 -10.43 4.90 7.35
N THR A 222 -9.75 5.89 6.78
CA THR A 222 -9.82 7.27 7.29
C THR A 222 -11.27 7.77 7.28
N ARG A 223 -12.04 7.49 6.21
CA ARG A 223 -13.46 7.85 6.14
C ARG A 223 -14.28 7.12 7.21
N SER A 224 -14.11 5.80 7.35
CA SER A 224 -14.85 5.01 8.35
C SER A 224 -14.53 5.46 9.78
N ILE A 225 -13.26 5.74 10.10
CA ILE A 225 -12.85 6.28 11.41
C ILE A 225 -13.47 7.66 11.65
N SER A 226 -13.45 8.54 10.64
CA SER A 226 -14.07 9.86 10.73
C SER A 226 -15.58 9.76 10.99
N SER A 227 -16.27 8.83 10.31
CA SER A 227 -17.69 8.55 10.52
C SER A 227 -17.96 8.00 11.92
N ALA A 228 -17.12 7.09 12.42
CA ALA A 228 -17.25 6.52 13.75
C ALA A 228 -17.10 7.60 14.84
N ARG A 229 -16.07 8.45 14.70
CA ARG A 229 -15.83 9.58 15.62
C ARG A 229 -16.99 10.59 15.63
N ALA A 230 -17.59 10.87 14.47
CA ALA A 230 -18.76 11.76 14.39
C ALA A 230 -20.00 11.21 15.12
N GLY A 231 -20.10 9.88 15.27
CA GLY A 231 -21.16 9.21 16.02
C GLY A 231 -21.04 9.29 17.56
N GLY A 232 -19.92 9.80 18.09
CA GLY A 232 -19.72 10.10 19.51
C GLY A 232 -19.16 8.95 20.35
N GLU A 233 -19.80 7.78 20.39
CA GLU A 233 -19.32 6.62 21.15
C GLU A 233 -18.29 5.80 20.34
N PHE A 234 -17.08 6.32 20.15
CA PHE A 234 -15.98 5.61 19.49
C PHE A 234 -14.65 5.88 20.19
N LEU A 235 -13.96 4.80 20.58
CA LEU A 235 -12.62 4.85 21.16
C LEU A 235 -11.67 3.93 20.38
N TRP A 236 -10.51 4.46 20.01
CA TRP A 236 -9.53 3.77 19.17
C TRP A 236 -8.18 3.64 19.85
N TYR A 237 -7.78 2.40 20.12
CA TYR A 237 -6.46 2.05 20.62
C TYR A 237 -5.61 1.42 19.51
N HIS A 238 -4.34 1.81 19.45
CA HIS A 238 -3.37 1.31 18.49
C HIS A 238 -2.13 0.76 19.20
N VAL A 239 -1.69 -0.42 18.78
CA VAL A 239 -0.52 -1.11 19.29
C VAL A 239 0.46 -1.31 18.14
N GLU A 240 1.68 -0.80 18.28
CA GLU A 240 2.70 -0.83 17.23
C GLU A 240 4.12 -0.76 17.82
N PRO A 241 5.15 -1.21 17.07
CA PRO A 241 6.53 -1.15 17.55
C PRO A 241 7.21 0.23 17.37
N HIS A 242 6.63 1.11 16.55
CA HIS A 242 7.18 2.44 16.28
C HIS A 242 6.10 3.52 16.46
N MET A 243 6.36 4.77 16.07
CA MET A 243 5.35 5.83 16.09
C MET A 243 4.92 6.11 14.65
N SER A 244 3.75 5.62 14.27
CA SER A 244 3.16 5.86 12.95
C SER A 244 2.20 7.06 12.96
N LEU A 245 1.75 7.51 11.78
CA LEU A 245 0.65 8.48 11.72
C LEU A 245 -0.63 7.85 12.28
N THR A 246 -0.82 6.55 12.08
CA THR A 246 -1.92 5.76 12.62
C THR A 246 -1.95 5.85 14.14
N GLY A 247 -0.84 5.53 14.81
CA GLY A 247 -0.74 5.66 16.26
C GLY A 247 -0.81 7.10 16.76
N ALA A 248 -0.36 8.08 15.97
CA ALA A 248 -0.50 9.50 16.31
C ALA A 248 -1.95 9.99 16.33
N ASN A 249 -2.85 9.35 15.58
CA ASN A 249 -4.27 9.71 15.48
C ASN A 249 -5.20 8.80 16.31
N ALA A 250 -4.66 7.74 16.90
CA ALA A 250 -5.37 6.91 17.86
C ALA A 250 -5.58 7.67 19.19
N ASP A 251 -6.64 7.34 19.93
CA ASP A 251 -6.89 7.96 21.24
C ASP A 251 -5.87 7.51 22.27
N ARG A 252 -5.40 6.26 22.14
CA ARG A 252 -4.24 5.76 22.88
C ARG A 252 -3.36 4.90 21.99
N ARG A 253 -2.05 5.08 22.18
CA ARG A 253 -1.01 4.32 21.49
C ARG A 253 -0.16 3.57 22.50
N PHE A 254 0.11 2.30 22.24
CA PHE A 254 0.97 1.45 23.05
C PHE A 254 2.13 0.94 22.20
N THR A 255 3.35 1.06 22.73
CA THR A 255 4.52 0.50 22.07
C THR A 255 4.66 -0.98 22.44
N VAL A 256 4.67 -1.87 21.45
CA VAL A 256 4.93 -3.30 21.64
C VAL A 256 6.33 -3.67 21.16
N ALA A 257 6.98 -4.61 21.84
CA ALA A 257 8.21 -5.21 21.36
C ALA A 257 7.95 -5.92 20.02
N PRO A 258 8.76 -5.69 18.97
CA PRO A 258 8.58 -6.36 17.69
C PRO A 258 8.52 -7.89 17.84
N GLY A 259 7.46 -8.51 17.34
CA GLY A 259 7.22 -9.95 17.43
C GLY A 259 6.51 -10.44 18.68
N ALA A 260 6.18 -9.54 19.61
CA ALA A 260 5.38 -9.87 20.78
C ALA A 260 3.86 -9.66 20.56
N GLU A 261 3.43 -9.22 19.38
CA GLU A 261 2.02 -8.98 19.05
C GLU A 261 1.15 -10.22 19.28
N ARG A 262 1.63 -11.39 18.86
CA ARG A 262 0.94 -12.68 19.03
C ARG A 262 0.67 -13.01 20.50
N ILE A 263 1.60 -12.66 21.40
CA ILE A 263 1.46 -12.92 22.85
C ILE A 263 0.36 -12.04 23.43
N LEU A 264 0.34 -10.76 23.04
CA LEU A 264 -0.73 -9.83 23.41
C LEU A 264 -2.09 -10.33 22.90
N LEU A 265 -2.19 -10.63 21.60
CA LEU A 265 -3.44 -11.08 20.98
C LEU A 265 -3.97 -12.37 21.60
N SER A 266 -3.10 -13.34 21.86
CA SER A 266 -3.48 -14.59 22.53
C SER A 266 -4.04 -14.36 23.93
N PHE A 267 -3.46 -13.44 24.70
CA PHE A 267 -3.98 -13.07 26.02
C PHE A 267 -5.34 -12.37 25.91
N LEU A 268 -5.47 -11.39 25.01
CA LEU A 268 -6.71 -10.64 24.83
C LEU A 268 -7.86 -11.52 24.34
N LEU A 269 -7.60 -12.45 23.42
CA LEU A 269 -8.60 -13.43 22.98
C LEU A 269 -9.06 -14.34 24.12
N ARG A 270 -8.14 -14.81 24.96
CA ARG A 270 -8.48 -15.60 26.15
C ARG A 270 -9.35 -14.81 27.12
N GLU A 271 -9.04 -13.54 27.39
CA GLU A 271 -9.84 -12.65 28.25
C GLU A 271 -11.26 -12.44 27.69
N VAL A 272 -11.37 -12.18 26.37
CA VAL A 272 -12.67 -12.00 25.71
C VAL A 272 -13.50 -13.27 25.76
N VAL A 273 -12.92 -14.43 25.44
CA VAL A 273 -13.64 -15.71 25.51
C VAL A 273 -14.02 -16.02 26.97
N GLY A 274 -13.11 -15.87 27.93
CA GLY A 274 -13.36 -16.20 29.34
C GLY A 274 -14.42 -15.31 29.99
N ARG A 275 -14.43 -14.01 29.68
CA ARG A 275 -15.27 -13.01 30.37
C ARG A 275 -16.54 -12.62 29.62
N ARG A 276 -16.59 -12.80 28.29
CA ARG A 276 -17.79 -12.50 27.49
C ARG A 276 -18.59 -13.72 27.05
N THR A 277 -18.17 -14.96 27.32
CA THR A 277 -18.98 -16.14 26.94
C THR A 277 -20.35 -16.12 27.63
N PRO A 278 -21.47 -16.38 26.91
CA PRO A 278 -21.59 -16.72 25.49
C PRO A 278 -21.79 -15.51 24.56
N LYS A 279 -21.88 -14.30 25.08
CA LYS A 279 -22.09 -13.05 24.31
C LYS A 279 -20.95 -12.71 23.35
N SER A 280 -19.78 -13.34 23.46
CA SER A 280 -18.67 -13.21 22.51
C SER A 280 -18.99 -13.79 21.13
N GLY A 281 -19.92 -14.75 21.03
CA GLY A 281 -20.12 -15.53 19.80
C GLY A 281 -18.95 -16.47 19.47
N LEU A 282 -17.97 -16.60 20.37
CA LEU A 282 -16.80 -17.46 20.22
C LEU A 282 -16.96 -18.76 21.01
N PRO A 283 -16.53 -19.93 20.47
CA PRO A 283 -16.58 -21.20 21.19
C PRO A 283 -15.71 -21.17 22.46
N GLY A 284 -16.25 -21.64 23.59
CA GLY A 284 -15.50 -21.72 24.86
C GLY A 284 -14.29 -22.66 24.80
N GLU A 285 -14.31 -23.64 23.89
CA GLU A 285 -13.21 -24.57 23.61
C GLU A 285 -11.93 -23.86 23.19
N LEU A 286 -12.03 -22.64 22.62
CA LEU A 286 -10.87 -21.83 22.26
C LEU A 286 -9.99 -21.49 23.47
N LEU A 287 -10.53 -21.49 24.70
CA LEU A 287 -9.72 -21.29 25.91
C LEU A 287 -8.62 -22.33 26.05
N ALA A 288 -8.84 -23.56 25.60
CA ALA A 288 -7.84 -24.63 25.64
C ALA A 288 -6.75 -24.48 24.57
N ALA A 289 -7.03 -23.74 23.48
CA ALA A 289 -6.08 -23.49 22.40
C ALA A 289 -5.07 -22.37 22.75
N PHE A 290 -5.41 -21.48 23.68
CA PHE A 290 -4.54 -20.38 24.09
C PHE A 290 -3.79 -20.70 25.39
N PRO A 291 -2.46 -20.45 25.45
CA PRO A 291 -1.67 -20.70 26.65
C PRO A 291 -2.19 -19.89 27.83
N GLU A 292 -2.16 -20.49 29.02
CA GLU A 292 -2.40 -19.74 30.26
C GLU A 292 -1.26 -18.74 30.48
N THR A 293 -1.63 -17.48 30.68
CA THR A 293 -0.69 -16.39 30.91
C THR A 293 -1.35 -15.32 31.78
N THR A 294 -0.53 -14.48 32.41
CA THR A 294 -1.00 -13.36 33.24
C THR A 294 -0.63 -12.04 32.58
N ALA A 295 -1.31 -10.96 32.97
CA ALA A 295 -1.03 -9.62 32.46
C ALA A 295 0.44 -9.21 32.73
N GLU A 296 1.03 -9.62 33.86
CA GLU A 296 2.44 -9.35 34.21
C GLU A 296 3.41 -10.08 33.29
N LYS A 297 3.10 -11.33 32.93
CA LYS A 297 3.93 -12.11 31.99
C LYS A 297 3.85 -11.48 30.59
N VAL A 298 2.64 -11.13 30.14
CA VAL A 298 2.43 -10.43 28.87
C VAL A 298 3.15 -9.09 28.87
N SER A 299 3.09 -8.33 29.96
CA SER A 299 3.79 -7.06 30.10
C SER A 299 5.30 -7.20 29.92
N ARG A 300 5.91 -8.20 30.58
CA ARG A 300 7.35 -8.47 30.46
C ARG A 300 7.77 -8.84 29.03
N GLU A 301 6.94 -9.59 28.31
CA GLU A 301 7.27 -10.07 26.96
C GLU A 301 6.97 -9.01 25.87
N THR A 302 5.92 -8.20 26.08
CA THR A 302 5.47 -7.19 25.11
C THR A 302 6.07 -5.81 25.35
N GLY A 303 6.55 -5.52 26.56
CA GLY A 303 6.95 -4.16 26.97
C GLY A 303 5.78 -3.21 27.23
N ILE A 304 4.53 -3.65 27.06
CA ILE A 304 3.35 -2.85 27.41
C ILE A 304 3.15 -2.93 28.93
N PRO A 305 2.93 -1.83 29.66
CA PRO A 305 2.69 -1.86 31.10
C PRO A 305 1.50 -2.77 31.48
N THR A 306 1.61 -3.51 32.59
CA THR A 306 0.58 -4.46 33.05
C THR A 306 -0.80 -3.82 33.14
N GLU A 307 -0.88 -2.60 33.66
CA GLU A 307 -2.12 -1.82 33.77
C GLU A 307 -2.73 -1.50 32.39
N ALA A 308 -1.88 -1.24 31.39
CA ALA A 308 -2.34 -0.99 30.03
C ALA A 308 -2.83 -2.28 29.35
N VAL A 309 -2.16 -3.41 29.58
CA VAL A 309 -2.62 -4.72 29.10
C VAL A 309 -4.00 -5.06 29.67
N ALA A 310 -4.17 -4.90 30.99
CA ALA A 310 -5.44 -5.11 31.66
C ALA A 310 -6.53 -4.16 31.15
N GLU A 311 -6.20 -2.88 30.95
CA GLU A 311 -7.14 -1.90 30.42
C GLU A 311 -7.61 -2.25 29.01
N ILE A 312 -6.72 -2.68 28.10
CA ILE A 312 -7.10 -3.08 26.73
C ILE A 312 -8.10 -4.24 26.80
N ALA A 313 -7.83 -5.24 27.65
CA ALA A 313 -8.74 -6.37 27.86
C ALA A 313 -10.10 -5.91 28.40
N ASP A 314 -10.11 -5.06 29.43
CA ASP A 314 -11.34 -4.52 30.01
C ASP A 314 -12.17 -3.73 29.00
N ARG A 315 -11.52 -2.93 28.14
CA ARG A 315 -12.19 -2.20 27.05
C ARG A 315 -12.81 -3.15 26.03
N LEU A 316 -12.07 -4.17 25.58
CA LEU A 316 -12.61 -5.21 24.69
C LEU A 316 -13.79 -5.95 25.32
N VAL A 317 -13.77 -6.20 26.63
CA VAL A 317 -14.83 -6.91 27.37
C VAL A 317 -16.06 -6.02 27.63
N ALA A 318 -15.87 -4.70 27.80
CA ALA A 318 -16.95 -3.77 28.11
C ALA A 318 -17.68 -3.23 26.87
N ALA A 319 -16.99 -3.11 25.73
CA ALA A 319 -17.53 -2.54 24.49
C ALA A 319 -18.77 -3.30 23.99
N LYS A 320 -19.77 -2.64 23.41
CA LYS A 320 -20.96 -3.30 22.84
C LYS A 320 -20.63 -3.94 21.49
N ARG A 321 -19.78 -3.31 20.68
CA ARG A 321 -19.39 -3.70 19.33
C ARG A 321 -17.87 -3.57 19.16
N PRO A 322 -17.06 -4.35 19.91
CA PRO A 322 -15.60 -4.31 19.78
C PRO A 322 -15.17 -4.80 18.40
N LEU A 323 -14.18 -4.12 17.83
CA LEU A 323 -13.51 -4.53 16.60
C LEU A 323 -12.01 -4.60 16.86
N LEU A 324 -11.42 -5.77 16.60
CA LEU A 324 -9.98 -5.99 16.65
C LEU A 324 -9.46 -6.23 15.23
N ILE A 325 -8.45 -5.48 14.81
CA ILE A 325 -7.78 -5.65 13.52
C ILE A 325 -6.28 -5.90 13.78
N ALA A 326 -5.81 -7.09 13.45
CA ALA A 326 -4.39 -7.43 13.40
C ALA A 326 -3.93 -7.44 11.94
N GLY A 327 -2.79 -6.81 11.65
CA GLY A 327 -2.33 -6.66 10.28
C GLY A 327 -1.08 -5.82 10.14
N GLY A 328 -0.82 -5.37 8.92
CA GLY A 328 0.28 -4.47 8.59
C GLY A 328 1.62 -5.03 9.02
N VAL A 329 2.44 -4.22 9.67
CA VAL A 329 3.79 -4.63 10.11
C VAL A 329 3.76 -5.79 11.10
N GLY A 330 2.66 -5.96 11.86
CA GLY A 330 2.52 -7.06 12.82
C GLY A 330 2.42 -8.44 12.16
N THR A 331 2.05 -8.50 10.88
CA THR A 331 1.88 -9.75 10.13
C THR A 331 3.00 -10.05 9.14
N GLU A 332 4.00 -9.17 9.01
CA GLU A 332 5.13 -9.32 8.08
C GLU A 332 6.38 -9.91 8.77
N GLN A 333 6.15 -10.92 9.61
CA GLN A 333 7.18 -11.57 10.42
C GLN A 333 6.99 -13.10 10.45
N PRO A 334 7.97 -13.90 10.91
CA PRO A 334 7.85 -15.36 10.89
C PRO A 334 6.61 -15.95 11.57
N GLY A 335 6.08 -15.28 12.62
CA GLY A 335 4.82 -15.65 13.29
C GLY A 335 3.61 -14.80 12.85
N GLY A 336 3.69 -14.20 11.67
CA GLY A 336 2.70 -13.25 11.18
C GLY A 336 1.37 -13.90 10.78
N LEU A 337 1.40 -15.17 10.38
CA LEU A 337 0.19 -15.95 10.10
C LEU A 337 -0.62 -16.21 11.37
N GLU A 338 0.04 -16.55 12.48
CA GLU A 338 -0.61 -16.78 13.77
C GLU A 338 -1.01 -15.47 14.47
N THR A 339 -0.41 -14.36 14.07
CA THR A 339 -0.80 -13.01 14.51
C THR A 339 -2.05 -12.52 13.78
N ALA A 340 -2.19 -12.89 12.51
CA ALA A 340 -3.32 -12.55 11.65
C ALA A 340 -4.58 -13.34 12.03
#